data_AF-A0A7I8LM46-F1
#
_entry.id   AF-A0A7I8LM46-F1
#
_cell.length_a   1.000
_cell.length_b   1.000
_cell.length_c   1.000
_cell.angle_alpha   90.00
_cell.angle_beta   90.00
_cell.angle_gamma   90.00
#
_symmetry.space_group_name_H-M   'P 1'
#
loop_
_entity.id
_entity.type
_entity.pdbx_description
1 polymer ?
#
loop_
_entity_poly.entity_id
_entity_poly.type
_entity_poly.pdbx_seq_one_letter_code
_entity_poly.pdbx_strand_id
1 'polypeptide(L)'
;MTDALEAEPSPDWIEKIKSGGAVPHLEPDNCPNGWASPEGDIFMVRGPDYLSSRVKIPGGDYLLKPLGFDWLKSSSKISEVLNDPNSRVRRAIDADPVNKHFVWAFNLQVPCKDNHSAILYFVSTEPTPEDSLMDRFLKGDDAFRNSRLKLIANIVQGPWIVRAAVGEQAICLIGRAISCKYIIGENFIEVDIDIGSSMVANAIVHLAFGYITTLTVDLAFLIESQAESELPERLLGAVRISDLQPDSASLYELPSEEQAGDMQSSLPSRLWKSIGEGFSQLLHPGSQDTAGMPVEGNGNGNHQGKDSKTEESSDEDDFEDAEN
;
A
#
# COMPACT_ATOMS: atom_id res chain seq x y z
N MET A 1 3.25 53.23 10.31
CA MET A 1 2.99 52.62 8.99
C MET A 1 4.30 52.06 8.51
N THR A 2 4.54 50.79 8.84
CA THR A 2 5.65 50.01 8.30
C THR A 2 4.97 48.76 7.80
N ASP A 3 4.84 48.67 6.48
CA ASP A 3 4.42 47.46 5.79
C ASP A 3 5.37 46.34 6.18
N ALA A 4 4.85 45.39 6.96
CA ALA A 4 5.45 44.08 7.04
C ALA A 4 5.17 43.42 5.68
N LEU A 5 6.20 43.41 4.83
CA LEU A 5 6.23 42.54 3.66
C LEU A 5 5.96 41.11 4.15
N GLU A 6 4.76 40.60 3.87
CA GLU A 6 4.47 39.18 3.96
C GLU A 6 5.49 38.48 3.08
N ALA A 7 6.39 37.72 3.71
CA ALA A 7 7.31 36.87 2.99
C ALA A 7 6.47 35.77 2.35
N GLU A 8 6.24 35.89 1.04
CA GLU A 8 5.78 34.80 0.20
C GLU A 8 6.66 33.57 0.52
N PRO A 9 6.08 32.47 1.04
CA PRO A 9 6.83 31.24 1.27
C PRO A 9 7.46 30.79 -0.05
N SER A 10 8.79 30.76 -0.08
CA SER A 10 9.52 30.54 -1.33
C SER A 10 9.32 29.10 -1.82
N PRO A 11 9.40 28.87 -3.15
CA PRO A 11 9.48 27.54 -3.77
C PRO A 11 10.59 26.61 -3.23
N ASP A 12 11.45 27.10 -2.33
CA ASP A 12 12.67 26.45 -1.85
C ASP A 12 12.42 25.16 -1.05
N TRP A 13 11.26 25.02 -0.39
CA TRP A 13 11.03 23.83 0.44
C TRP A 13 10.79 22.58 -0.39
N ILE A 14 10.08 22.70 -1.53
CA ILE A 14 9.86 21.59 -2.46
C ILE A 14 11.21 21.10 -2.99
N GLU A 15 12.07 22.02 -3.46
CA GLU A 15 13.41 21.66 -3.94
C GLU A 15 14.26 21.03 -2.82
N LYS A 16 14.21 21.59 -1.61
CA LYS A 16 14.92 21.05 -0.45
C LYS A 16 14.47 19.64 -0.08
N ILE A 17 13.18 19.32 -0.17
CA ILE A 17 12.72 17.94 0.00
C ILE A 17 13.18 17.09 -1.16
N LYS A 18 13.05 17.57 -2.40
CA LYS A 18 13.41 16.81 -3.59
C LYS A 18 14.88 16.36 -3.58
N SER A 19 15.78 17.23 -3.11
CA SER A 19 17.21 16.95 -2.99
C SER A 19 17.66 16.39 -1.64
N GLY A 20 16.77 16.32 -0.65
CA GLY A 20 17.13 16.02 0.74
C GLY A 20 17.10 14.55 1.14
N GLY A 21 16.65 13.66 0.26
CA GLY A 21 16.63 12.21 0.48
C GLY A 21 18.00 11.56 0.24
N ALA A 22 18.17 10.32 0.70
CA ALA A 22 19.42 9.56 0.52
C ALA A 22 19.70 9.17 -0.94
N VAL A 23 18.64 9.17 -1.77
CA VAL A 23 18.70 8.80 -3.18
C VAL A 23 18.52 10.08 -4.00
N PRO A 24 19.44 10.38 -4.94
CA PRO A 24 19.42 11.62 -5.69
C PRO A 24 18.24 11.68 -6.66
N HIS A 25 17.62 12.85 -6.77
CA HIS A 25 16.67 13.15 -7.84
C HIS A 25 17.42 13.52 -9.12
N LEU A 26 17.18 12.79 -10.20
CA LEU A 26 17.88 12.92 -11.48
C LEU A 26 16.89 13.04 -12.65
N GLU A 27 17.41 13.24 -13.85
CA GLU A 27 16.61 13.22 -15.08
C GLU A 27 16.26 11.77 -15.47
N PRO A 28 15.05 11.49 -15.98
CA PRO A 28 14.61 10.12 -16.28
C PRO A 28 15.54 9.35 -17.23
N ASP A 29 16.09 10.01 -18.24
CA ASP A 29 16.98 9.40 -19.25
C ASP A 29 18.39 9.11 -18.73
N ASN A 30 18.76 9.67 -17.57
CA ASN A 30 20.06 9.50 -16.94
C ASN A 30 19.90 9.47 -15.41
N CYS A 31 19.33 8.38 -14.91
CA CYS A 31 18.95 8.20 -13.51
C CYS A 31 19.73 7.08 -12.77
N PRO A 32 21.07 6.98 -12.86
CA PRO A 32 21.81 5.90 -12.20
C PRO A 32 21.76 6.03 -10.67
N ASN A 33 21.42 4.94 -9.98
CA ASN A 33 21.27 4.88 -8.52
C ASN A 33 20.37 6.00 -7.95
N GLY A 34 19.38 6.42 -8.72
CA GLY A 34 18.59 7.61 -8.47
C GLY A 34 17.09 7.36 -8.56
N TRP A 35 16.34 8.43 -8.33
CA TRP A 35 14.92 8.49 -8.65
C TRP A 35 14.62 9.68 -9.57
N ALA A 36 13.58 9.58 -10.37
CA ALA A 36 13.15 10.63 -11.30
C ALA A 36 11.64 10.65 -11.46
N SER A 37 11.13 11.63 -12.20
CA SER A 37 9.73 11.66 -12.63
C SER A 37 9.65 11.36 -14.13
N PRO A 38 9.22 10.16 -14.53
CA PRO A 38 9.15 9.79 -15.94
C PRO A 38 8.10 10.64 -16.69
N GLU A 39 8.01 10.52 -18.01
CA GLU A 39 6.91 11.11 -18.77
C GLU A 39 5.60 10.37 -18.46
N GLY A 40 4.47 11.07 -18.36
CA GLY A 40 3.18 10.43 -18.07
C GLY A 40 2.62 9.61 -19.23
N ASP A 41 3.02 9.94 -20.47
CA ASP A 41 2.52 9.29 -21.68
C ASP A 41 2.99 7.84 -21.84
N ILE A 42 3.99 7.41 -21.08
CA ILE A 42 4.42 6.01 -21.05
C ILE A 42 3.42 5.09 -20.32
N PHE A 43 2.47 5.68 -19.57
CA PHE A 43 1.44 4.93 -18.86
C PHE A 43 0.11 5.04 -19.59
N MET A 44 -0.50 3.89 -19.91
CA MET A 44 -1.78 3.84 -20.61
C MET A 44 -2.95 3.81 -19.61
N VAL A 45 -3.81 4.83 -19.68
CA VAL A 45 -4.97 5.04 -18.79
C VAL A 45 -6.29 4.91 -19.55
N ARG A 46 -7.42 4.76 -18.82
CA ARG A 46 -8.75 4.67 -19.43
C ARG A 46 -9.09 5.99 -20.16
N GLY A 47 -9.36 5.93 -21.46
CA GLY A 47 -9.76 7.09 -22.27
C GLY A 47 -11.19 7.58 -21.97
N PRO A 48 -11.63 8.69 -22.60
CA PRO A 48 -12.91 9.35 -22.32
C PRO A 48 -14.13 8.41 -22.45
N ASP A 49 -14.11 7.53 -23.45
CA ASP A 49 -15.20 6.59 -23.73
C ASP A 49 -14.84 5.14 -23.33
N TYR A 50 -13.92 4.93 -22.38
CA TYR A 50 -13.37 3.60 -22.09
C TYR A 50 -14.42 2.56 -21.70
N LEU A 51 -15.49 2.95 -20.99
CA LEU A 51 -16.50 1.99 -20.53
C LEU A 51 -17.22 1.30 -21.69
N SER A 52 -17.35 1.97 -22.84
CA SER A 52 -17.93 1.42 -24.06
C SER A 52 -16.85 0.92 -25.05
N SER A 53 -15.79 1.71 -25.26
CA SER A 53 -14.77 1.45 -26.29
C SER A 53 -13.66 0.51 -25.84
N ARG A 54 -13.41 0.39 -24.52
CA ARG A 54 -12.22 -0.26 -23.93
C ARG A 54 -10.87 0.29 -24.40
N VAL A 55 -10.85 1.47 -25.01
CA VAL A 55 -9.63 2.10 -25.53
C VAL A 55 -8.91 2.88 -24.44
N LYS A 56 -7.63 2.55 -24.24
CA LYS A 56 -6.72 3.30 -23.38
C LYS A 56 -5.98 4.38 -24.18
N ILE A 57 -5.57 5.44 -23.50
CA ILE A 57 -4.80 6.56 -24.05
C ILE A 57 -3.54 6.81 -23.21
N PRO A 58 -2.53 7.51 -23.73
CA PRO A 58 -1.42 8.02 -22.92
C PRO A 58 -1.92 8.86 -21.74
N GLY A 59 -1.25 8.73 -20.59
CA GLY A 59 -1.69 9.29 -19.31
C GLY A 59 -1.58 10.81 -19.17
N GLY A 60 -0.69 11.45 -19.93
CA GLY A 60 -0.45 12.89 -19.87
C GLY A 60 -0.01 13.39 -18.48
N ASP A 61 -0.35 14.63 -18.18
CA ASP A 61 0.10 15.33 -16.97
C ASP A 61 -0.47 14.75 -15.67
N TYR A 62 0.40 14.71 -14.66
CA TYR A 62 0.05 14.29 -13.30
C TYR A 62 -0.85 15.29 -12.59
N LEU A 63 -1.72 14.79 -11.71
CA LEU A 63 -2.50 15.63 -10.80
C LEU A 63 -1.63 16.27 -9.71
N LEU A 64 -0.59 15.57 -9.27
CA LEU A 64 0.30 15.96 -8.19
C LEU A 64 1.73 16.12 -8.70
N LYS A 65 2.46 17.07 -8.13
CA LYS A 65 3.88 17.28 -8.44
C LYS A 65 4.74 16.32 -7.61
N PRO A 66 5.82 15.76 -8.15
CA PRO A 66 6.78 14.97 -7.39
C PRO A 66 7.44 15.84 -6.30
N LEU A 67 7.41 15.36 -5.06
CA LEU A 67 7.95 16.09 -3.91
C LEU A 67 9.25 15.49 -3.39
N GLY A 68 9.34 14.15 -3.31
CA GLY A 68 10.49 13.49 -2.72
C GLY A 68 10.42 11.98 -2.79
N PHE A 69 11.55 11.35 -2.51
CA PHE A 69 11.67 9.91 -2.35
C PHE A 69 12.55 9.61 -1.15
N ASP A 70 12.09 8.72 -0.27
CA ASP A 70 12.87 8.17 0.83
C ASP A 70 13.04 6.66 0.67
N TRP A 71 14.30 6.24 0.78
CA TRP A 71 14.68 4.83 0.86
C TRP A 71 15.17 4.57 2.28
N LEU A 72 14.34 3.89 3.05
CA LEU A 72 14.54 3.70 4.49
C LEU A 72 14.67 2.23 4.84
N LYS A 73 15.37 1.93 5.93
CA LYS A 73 15.44 0.60 6.53
C LYS A 73 15.33 0.64 8.05
N SER A 74 14.76 -0.41 8.63
CA SER A 74 14.64 -0.60 10.08
C SER A 74 14.55 -2.09 10.43
N SER A 75 14.76 -2.43 11.71
CA SER A 75 14.56 -3.80 12.22
C SER A 75 13.10 -4.25 12.16
N SER A 76 12.17 -3.30 12.16
CA SER A 76 10.73 -3.53 12.12
C SER A 76 10.08 -2.71 11.00
N LYS A 77 8.81 -3.03 10.71
CA LYS A 77 8.03 -2.34 9.67
C LYS A 77 8.00 -0.83 9.94
N ILE A 78 8.20 -0.03 8.89
CA ILE A 78 8.13 1.42 8.93
C ILE A 78 6.74 1.84 8.43
N SER A 79 5.98 2.52 9.29
CA SER A 79 4.62 2.97 9.01
C SER A 79 4.39 4.37 9.57
N GLU A 80 3.36 5.05 9.07
CA GLU A 80 2.93 6.37 9.54
C GLU A 80 4.06 7.42 9.60
N VAL A 81 4.91 7.45 8.58
CA VAL A 81 6.10 8.31 8.55
C VAL A 81 5.74 9.79 8.58
N LEU A 82 4.58 10.18 8.04
CA LEU A 82 4.08 11.54 8.13
C LEU A 82 3.46 11.87 9.51
N ASN A 83 3.21 10.90 10.38
CA ASN A 83 2.89 11.16 11.79
C ASN A 83 4.13 11.41 12.66
N ASP A 84 5.32 10.97 12.22
CA ASP A 84 6.56 11.24 12.94
C ASP A 84 6.99 12.72 12.77
N PRO A 85 7.05 13.52 13.86
CA PRO A 85 7.52 14.90 13.78
C PRO A 85 9.01 15.01 13.38
N ASN A 86 9.77 13.91 13.39
CA ASN A 86 11.14 13.87 12.91
C ASN A 86 11.26 13.51 11.42
N SER A 87 10.16 13.18 10.74
CA SER A 87 10.16 13.03 9.29
C SER A 87 10.52 14.36 8.63
N ARG A 88 11.45 14.33 7.68
CA ARG A 88 11.89 15.53 6.95
C ARG A 88 10.75 16.17 6.16
N VAL A 89 9.83 15.35 5.65
CA VAL A 89 8.65 15.82 4.92
C VAL A 89 7.63 16.38 5.91
N ARG A 90 7.38 15.69 7.03
CA ARG A 90 6.47 16.20 8.07
C ARG A 90 6.92 17.56 8.61
N ARG A 91 8.20 17.72 8.95
CA ARG A 91 8.73 19.03 9.39
C ARG A 91 8.56 20.15 8.37
N ALA A 92 8.70 19.83 7.08
CA ALA A 92 8.55 20.81 6.03
C ALA A 92 7.08 21.21 5.82
N ILE A 93 6.16 20.24 5.90
CA ILE A 93 4.71 20.45 5.92
C ILE A 93 4.33 21.37 7.10
N ASP A 94 4.80 21.09 8.31
CA ASP A 94 4.49 21.86 9.51
C ASP A 94 5.10 23.28 9.49
N ALA A 95 6.21 23.47 8.76
CA ALA A 95 6.86 24.77 8.60
C ALA A 95 6.17 25.68 7.57
N ASP A 96 5.22 25.15 6.78
CA ASP A 96 4.47 25.89 5.76
C ASP A 96 2.93 25.82 5.98
N PRO A 97 2.42 26.33 7.11
CA PRO A 97 1.00 26.20 7.45
C PRO A 97 0.07 27.09 6.61
N VAL A 98 0.61 28.05 5.85
CA VAL A 98 -0.19 29.08 5.15
C VAL A 98 -0.61 28.63 3.75
N ASN A 99 0.22 27.84 3.07
CA ASN A 99 0.06 27.59 1.64
C ASN A 99 -0.97 26.50 1.25
N LYS A 100 -1.63 25.86 2.22
CA LYS A 100 -2.61 24.79 1.97
C LYS A 100 -2.09 23.67 1.04
N HIS A 101 -0.78 23.46 0.99
CA HIS A 101 -0.19 22.32 0.29
C HIS A 101 -0.74 21.03 0.87
N PHE A 102 -1.12 20.09 0.00
CA PHE A 102 -1.59 18.78 0.43
C PHE A 102 -0.65 17.68 -0.07
N VAL A 103 -0.01 16.97 0.85
CA VAL A 103 1.01 15.96 0.52
C VAL A 103 0.39 14.56 0.44
N TRP A 104 0.80 13.79 -0.56
CA TRP A 104 0.48 12.39 -0.69
C TRP A 104 1.77 11.58 -0.51
N ALA A 105 1.75 10.61 0.39
CA ALA A 105 2.82 9.63 0.56
C ALA A 105 2.31 8.24 0.21
N PHE A 106 3.04 7.52 -0.64
CA PHE A 106 2.85 6.08 -0.85
C PHE A 106 4.06 5.37 -0.26
N ASN A 107 3.87 4.60 0.82
CA ASN A 107 4.94 3.87 1.48
C ASN A 107 4.87 2.39 1.07
N LEU A 108 5.73 1.97 0.16
CA LEU A 108 5.88 0.57 -0.23
C LEU A 108 6.73 -0.15 0.82
N GLN A 109 6.06 -0.88 1.71
CA GLN A 109 6.68 -1.59 2.82
C GLN A 109 7.16 -2.96 2.33
N VAL A 110 8.48 -3.12 2.20
CA VAL A 110 9.13 -4.34 1.70
C VAL A 110 9.67 -5.13 2.89
N PRO A 111 8.96 -6.17 3.36
CA PRO A 111 9.50 -7.04 4.38
C PRO A 111 10.70 -7.79 3.81
N CYS A 112 11.85 -7.67 4.44
CA CYS A 112 13.02 -8.51 4.16
C CYS A 112 13.82 -8.66 5.46
N LYS A 113 15.08 -9.09 5.40
CA LYS A 113 15.88 -9.34 6.62
C LYS A 113 15.93 -8.09 7.52
N ASP A 114 16.18 -6.93 6.91
CA ASP A 114 15.97 -5.62 7.48
C ASP A 114 14.78 -5.03 6.72
N ASN A 115 13.71 -4.61 7.38
CA ASN A 115 12.53 -4.09 6.68
C ASN A 115 12.92 -2.82 5.92
N HIS A 116 12.55 -2.75 4.64
CA HIS A 116 12.78 -1.57 3.82
C HIS A 116 11.46 -0.85 3.51
N SER A 117 11.52 0.46 3.34
CA SER A 117 10.41 1.28 2.86
C SER A 117 10.88 2.19 1.74
N ALA A 118 10.23 2.07 0.58
CA ALA A 118 10.32 3.03 -0.50
C ALA A 118 9.12 3.98 -0.39
N ILE A 119 9.37 5.21 0.06
CA ILE A 119 8.32 6.21 0.31
C ILE A 119 8.36 7.26 -0.77
N LEU A 120 7.24 7.40 -1.48
CA LEU A 120 7.09 8.30 -2.60
C LEU A 120 6.19 9.45 -2.20
N TYR A 121 6.72 10.66 -2.24
CA TYR A 121 6.01 11.86 -1.86
C TYR A 121 5.62 12.68 -3.10
N PHE A 122 4.36 13.11 -3.12
CA PHE A 122 3.80 14.03 -4.10
C PHE A 122 3.10 15.18 -3.40
N VAL A 123 2.90 16.31 -4.07
CA VAL A 123 2.25 17.50 -3.50
C VAL A 123 1.24 18.09 -4.47
N SER A 124 0.08 18.46 -3.94
CA SER A 124 -0.84 19.38 -4.59
C SER A 124 -0.51 20.80 -4.15
N THR A 125 -0.18 21.67 -5.11
CA THR A 125 0.01 23.11 -4.89
C THR A 125 -1.28 23.91 -5.07
N GLU A 126 -2.31 23.26 -5.62
CA GLU A 126 -3.63 23.84 -5.80
C GLU A 126 -4.65 23.08 -4.92
N PRO A 127 -5.74 23.73 -4.51
CA PRO A 127 -6.82 23.05 -3.83
C PRO A 127 -7.42 21.94 -4.69
N THR A 128 -7.67 20.78 -4.10
CA THR A 128 -8.41 19.70 -4.76
C THR A 128 -9.80 20.20 -5.14
N PRO A 129 -10.22 20.07 -6.43
CA PRO A 129 -11.56 20.48 -6.83
C PRO A 129 -12.63 19.69 -6.08
N GLU A 130 -13.63 20.38 -5.55
CA GLU A 130 -14.75 19.77 -4.82
C GLU A 130 -15.49 18.74 -5.70
N ASP A 131 -15.91 17.64 -5.10
CA ASP A 131 -16.60 16.51 -5.75
C ASP A 131 -15.80 15.76 -6.83
N SER A 132 -14.56 16.16 -7.09
CA SER A 132 -13.65 15.39 -7.96
C SER A 132 -13.42 13.98 -7.41
N LEU A 133 -12.97 13.06 -8.26
CA LEU A 133 -12.64 11.70 -7.83
C LEU A 133 -11.56 11.69 -6.73
N MET A 134 -10.60 12.63 -6.78
CA MET A 134 -9.58 12.80 -5.76
C MET A 134 -10.17 13.31 -4.43
N ASP A 135 -11.07 14.30 -4.47
CA ASP A 135 -11.78 14.79 -3.28
C ASP A 135 -12.63 13.69 -2.62
N ARG A 136 -13.40 12.94 -3.43
CA ARG A 136 -14.18 11.79 -2.97
C ARG A 136 -13.31 10.68 -2.40
N PHE A 137 -12.11 10.46 -2.94
CA PHE A 137 -11.15 9.50 -2.39
C PHE A 137 -10.61 9.92 -1.03
N LEU A 138 -10.27 11.20 -0.86
CA LEU A 138 -9.81 11.74 0.42
C LEU A 138 -10.91 11.65 1.49
N LYS A 139 -12.15 12.00 1.13
CA LYS A 139 -13.33 11.99 2.04
C LYS A 139 -13.97 10.61 2.23
N GLY A 140 -13.64 9.64 1.38
CA GLY A 140 -14.27 8.31 1.35
C GLY A 140 -13.93 7.43 2.57
N ASP A 141 -14.42 6.21 2.56
CA ASP A 141 -14.00 5.17 3.51
C ASP A 141 -12.92 4.26 2.89
N ASP A 142 -12.35 3.37 3.69
CA ASP A 142 -11.30 2.46 3.21
C ASP A 142 -11.83 1.46 2.19
N ALA A 143 -13.11 1.10 2.23
CA ALA A 143 -13.72 0.24 1.21
C ALA A 143 -13.70 0.94 -0.16
N PHE A 144 -14.09 2.22 -0.21
CA PHE A 144 -13.99 3.04 -1.41
C PHE A 144 -12.53 3.15 -1.86
N ARG A 145 -11.62 3.57 -0.98
CA ARG A 145 -10.19 3.74 -1.33
C ARG A 145 -9.57 2.45 -1.88
N ASN A 146 -9.79 1.32 -1.20
CA ASN A 146 -9.30 0.03 -1.62
C ASN A 146 -9.88 -0.43 -2.96
N SER A 147 -11.13 -0.06 -3.24
CA SER A 147 -11.77 -0.38 -4.51
C SER A 147 -11.28 0.44 -5.70
N ARG A 148 -10.55 1.54 -5.45
CA ARG A 148 -10.16 2.53 -6.46
C ARG A 148 -8.65 2.72 -6.60
N LEU A 149 -7.87 2.56 -5.54
CA LEU A 149 -6.43 2.80 -5.62
C LEU A 149 -5.77 1.80 -6.56
N LYS A 150 -5.08 2.33 -7.57
CA LYS A 150 -4.48 1.58 -8.66
C LYS A 150 -3.02 1.96 -8.83
N LEU A 151 -2.20 0.96 -9.12
CA LEU A 151 -0.78 1.08 -9.42
C LEU A 151 -0.51 0.52 -10.82
N ILE A 152 0.32 1.22 -11.59
CA ILE A 152 0.93 0.72 -12.83
C ILE A 152 2.43 0.61 -12.59
N ALA A 153 3.02 -0.55 -12.87
CA ALA A 153 4.45 -0.77 -12.82
C ALA A 153 4.99 -1.16 -14.20
N ASN A 154 6.07 -0.50 -14.63
CA ASN A 154 6.78 -0.81 -15.88
C ASN A 154 8.23 -1.14 -15.56
N ILE A 155 8.72 -2.31 -16.00
CA ILE A 155 10.13 -2.70 -15.85
C ILE A 155 10.92 -2.17 -17.06
N VAL A 156 11.46 -0.96 -16.92
CA VAL A 156 12.24 -0.26 -17.95
C VAL A 156 13.52 -1.04 -18.26
N GLN A 157 14.25 -1.42 -17.21
CA GLN A 157 15.48 -2.21 -17.31
C GLN A 157 15.45 -3.29 -16.24
N GLY A 158 15.86 -4.51 -16.60
CA GLY A 158 16.02 -5.58 -15.64
C GLY A 158 16.07 -6.95 -16.29
N PRO A 159 16.43 -7.99 -15.52
CA PRO A 159 16.45 -9.35 -16.01
C PRO A 159 15.07 -9.81 -16.50
N TRP A 160 15.06 -10.65 -17.54
CA TRP A 160 13.82 -11.17 -18.13
C TRP A 160 12.93 -11.87 -17.09
N ILE A 161 13.52 -12.53 -16.10
CA ILE A 161 12.78 -13.24 -15.03
C ILE A 161 11.96 -12.28 -14.16
N VAL A 162 12.47 -11.07 -13.91
CA VAL A 162 11.71 -10.03 -13.17
C VAL A 162 10.55 -9.52 -14.02
N ARG A 163 10.80 -9.26 -15.31
CA ARG A 163 9.76 -8.86 -16.27
C ARG A 163 8.65 -9.90 -16.38
N ALA A 164 9.03 -11.17 -16.47
CA ALA A 164 8.09 -12.29 -16.54
C ALA A 164 7.24 -12.42 -15.26
N ALA A 165 7.85 -12.25 -14.08
CA ALA A 165 7.14 -12.33 -12.81
C ALA A 165 6.16 -11.16 -12.59
N VAL A 166 6.53 -9.97 -13.07
CA VAL A 166 5.70 -8.76 -13.02
C VAL A 166 4.57 -8.80 -14.06
N GLY A 167 4.80 -9.46 -15.19
CA GLY A 167 3.85 -9.61 -16.28
C GLY A 167 3.89 -8.45 -17.28
N GLU A 168 3.23 -8.64 -18.42
CA GLU A 168 3.25 -7.72 -19.56
C GLU A 168 2.49 -6.40 -19.31
N GLN A 169 1.54 -6.40 -18.36
CA GLN A 169 0.86 -5.19 -17.89
C GLN A 169 0.71 -5.27 -16.36
N ALA A 170 1.69 -4.78 -15.60
CA ALA A 170 1.62 -4.78 -14.15
C ALA A 170 0.74 -3.64 -13.63
N ILE A 171 -0.54 -3.71 -14.01
CA ILE A 171 -1.60 -2.82 -13.58
C ILE A 171 -2.40 -3.56 -12.52
N CYS A 172 -2.47 -3.02 -11.31
CA CYS A 172 -3.15 -3.65 -10.20
C CYS A 172 -4.03 -2.65 -9.46
N LEU A 173 -5.27 -3.05 -9.14
CA LEU A 173 -6.04 -2.38 -8.08
C LEU A 173 -5.43 -2.75 -6.74
N ILE A 174 -4.33 -2.05 -6.40
CA ILE A 174 -3.45 -2.42 -5.29
C ILE A 174 -4.19 -2.48 -3.96
N GLY A 175 -5.17 -1.58 -3.75
CA GLY A 175 -5.99 -1.58 -2.54
C GLY A 175 -6.86 -2.83 -2.34
N ARG A 176 -7.12 -3.62 -3.40
CA ARG A 176 -7.79 -4.92 -3.31
C ARG A 176 -6.81 -6.09 -3.15
N ALA A 177 -5.62 -5.96 -3.73
CA ALA A 177 -4.65 -7.04 -3.82
C ALA A 177 -3.68 -7.10 -2.63
N ILE A 178 -3.47 -5.96 -1.97
CA ILE A 178 -2.49 -5.76 -0.90
C ILE A 178 -3.15 -4.92 0.19
N SER A 179 -2.92 -5.26 1.46
CA SER A 179 -3.39 -4.47 2.60
C SER A 179 -2.82 -3.06 2.53
N CYS A 180 -3.71 -2.07 2.49
CA CYS A 180 -3.38 -0.66 2.51
C CYS A 180 -3.94 -0.02 3.78
N LYS A 181 -3.11 0.71 4.53
CA LYS A 181 -3.55 1.55 5.66
C LYS A 181 -3.47 3.01 5.25
N TYR A 182 -4.57 3.73 5.43
CA TYR A 182 -4.70 5.15 5.06
C TYR A 182 -4.61 6.00 6.32
N ILE A 183 -3.62 6.89 6.36
CA ILE A 183 -3.43 7.87 7.44
C ILE A 183 -3.72 9.24 6.86
N ILE A 184 -4.72 9.93 7.40
CA ILE A 184 -5.14 11.24 6.90
C ILE A 184 -4.91 12.27 7.99
N GLY A 185 -4.04 13.22 7.70
CA GLY A 185 -3.81 14.42 8.50
C GLY A 185 -4.54 15.63 7.93
N GLU A 186 -4.30 16.79 8.52
CA GLU A 186 -4.89 18.07 8.07
C GLU A 186 -4.44 18.45 6.64
N ASN A 187 -3.20 18.14 6.30
CA ASN A 187 -2.53 18.55 5.07
C ASN A 187 -1.75 17.40 4.39
N PHE A 188 -2.07 16.16 4.74
CA PHE A 188 -1.50 15.01 4.07
C PHE A 188 -2.41 13.78 4.08
N ILE A 189 -2.13 12.88 3.15
CA ILE A 189 -2.51 11.47 3.20
C ILE A 189 -1.27 10.60 3.04
N GLU A 190 -1.14 9.58 3.86
CA GLU A 190 -0.17 8.50 3.69
C GLU A 190 -0.90 7.19 3.44
N VAL A 191 -0.41 6.44 2.46
CA VAL A 191 -0.87 5.09 2.14
C VAL A 191 0.27 4.12 2.40
N ASP A 192 0.17 3.43 3.52
CA ASP A 192 1.05 2.32 3.89
C ASP A 192 0.62 1.06 3.13
N ILE A 193 1.44 0.61 2.18
CA ILE A 193 1.17 -0.53 1.30
C ILE A 193 2.02 -1.72 1.78
N ASP A 194 1.39 -2.64 2.50
CA ASP A 194 2.06 -3.78 3.12
C ASP A 194 2.25 -4.92 2.13
N ILE A 195 3.36 -4.92 1.38
CA ILE A 195 3.65 -5.95 0.37
C ILE A 195 3.66 -7.36 0.99
N GLY A 196 4.04 -7.49 2.26
CA GLY A 196 4.06 -8.74 3.00
C GLY A 196 2.69 -9.38 3.20
N SER A 197 1.61 -8.61 3.07
CA SER A 197 0.23 -9.09 3.22
C SER A 197 -0.24 -9.99 2.06
N SER A 198 0.45 -9.98 0.92
CA SER A 198 0.12 -10.79 -0.24
C SER A 198 1.28 -11.71 -0.61
N MET A 199 1.05 -13.03 -0.55
CA MET A 199 2.07 -14.02 -0.91
C MET A 199 2.63 -13.80 -2.32
N VAL A 200 1.77 -13.43 -3.27
CA VAL A 200 2.14 -13.19 -4.66
C VAL A 200 2.96 -11.92 -4.79
N ALA A 201 2.48 -10.80 -4.24
CA ALA A 201 3.21 -9.53 -4.29
C ALA A 201 4.56 -9.65 -3.58
N ASN A 202 4.58 -10.28 -2.41
CA ASN A 202 5.78 -10.53 -1.64
C ASN A 202 6.81 -11.35 -2.43
N ALA A 203 6.40 -12.40 -3.13
CA ALA A 203 7.29 -13.20 -3.96
C ALA A 203 7.88 -12.39 -5.14
N ILE A 204 7.04 -11.62 -5.84
CA ILE A 204 7.48 -10.78 -6.97
C ILE A 204 8.46 -9.71 -6.50
N VAL A 205 8.16 -9.02 -5.41
CA VAL A 205 9.01 -7.95 -4.87
C VAL A 205 10.31 -8.52 -4.32
N HIS A 206 10.31 -9.67 -3.65
CA HIS A 206 11.56 -10.32 -3.22
C HIS A 206 12.44 -10.73 -4.40
N LEU A 207 11.85 -11.24 -5.48
CA LEU A 207 12.59 -11.53 -6.71
C LEU A 207 13.19 -10.24 -7.28
N ALA A 208 12.40 -9.17 -7.39
CA ALA A 208 12.86 -7.88 -7.89
C ALA A 208 13.96 -7.28 -7.00
N PHE A 209 13.81 -7.40 -5.67
CA PHE A 209 14.79 -6.94 -4.68
C PHE A 209 16.16 -7.62 -4.86
N GLY A 210 16.18 -8.90 -5.25
CA GLY A 210 17.41 -9.63 -5.58
C GLY A 210 18.18 -9.05 -6.79
N TYR A 211 17.52 -8.23 -7.62
CA TYR A 211 18.10 -7.59 -8.80
C TYR A 211 18.08 -6.05 -8.72
N ILE A 212 17.75 -5.49 -7.56
CA ILE A 212 17.40 -4.07 -7.39
C ILE A 212 18.51 -3.10 -7.84
N THR A 213 19.78 -3.52 -7.75
CA THR A 213 20.96 -2.74 -8.19
C THR A 213 21.15 -2.68 -9.70
N THR A 214 20.32 -3.40 -10.47
CA THR A 214 20.33 -3.43 -11.95
C THR A 214 18.93 -3.24 -12.53
N LEU A 215 17.95 -2.98 -11.66
CA LEU A 215 16.55 -2.85 -11.98
C LEU A 215 16.20 -1.37 -12.11
N THR A 216 15.54 -1.02 -13.21
CA THR A 216 14.86 0.27 -13.37
C THR A 216 13.38 0.02 -13.50
N VAL A 217 12.60 0.61 -12.60
CA VAL A 217 11.15 0.48 -12.56
C VAL A 217 10.49 1.85 -12.56
N ASP A 218 9.47 2.01 -13.38
CA ASP A 218 8.55 3.14 -13.33
C ASP A 218 7.27 2.72 -12.62
N LEU A 219 6.85 3.48 -11.62
CA LEU A 219 5.63 3.24 -10.84
C LEU A 219 4.73 4.46 -10.93
N ALA A 220 3.47 4.27 -11.31
CA ALA A 220 2.46 5.33 -11.34
C ALA A 220 1.25 4.98 -10.48
N PHE A 221 0.81 5.94 -9.67
CA PHE A 221 -0.39 5.83 -8.83
C PHE A 221 -1.54 6.59 -9.46
N LEU A 222 -2.74 6.05 -9.33
CA LEU A 222 -3.96 6.65 -9.86
C LEU A 222 -5.19 6.13 -9.12
N ILE A 223 -6.30 6.85 -9.27
CA ILE A 223 -7.60 6.45 -8.75
C ILE A 223 -8.43 5.94 -9.92
N GLU A 224 -8.85 4.68 -9.88
CA GLU A 224 -9.54 4.05 -11.00
C GLU A 224 -10.92 4.68 -11.25
N SER A 225 -11.12 5.14 -12.48
CA SER A 225 -12.42 5.66 -12.95
C SER A 225 -13.38 4.51 -13.25
N GLN A 226 -14.54 4.46 -12.59
CA GLN A 226 -15.56 3.41 -12.74
C GLN A 226 -16.92 3.94 -13.24
N ALA A 227 -17.05 5.26 -13.43
CA ALA A 227 -18.21 5.90 -14.05
C ALA A 227 -17.78 6.82 -15.21
N GLU A 228 -18.68 7.11 -16.14
CA GLU A 228 -18.40 7.98 -17.30
C GLU A 228 -17.96 9.38 -16.88
N SER A 229 -18.56 9.93 -15.82
CA SER A 229 -18.19 11.25 -15.26
C SER A 229 -16.80 11.29 -14.61
N GLU A 230 -16.15 10.13 -14.45
CA GLU A 230 -14.81 10.01 -13.88
C GLU A 230 -13.74 9.89 -14.97
N LEU A 231 -14.13 9.86 -16.26
CA LEU A 231 -13.23 9.70 -17.40
C LEU A 231 -12.89 11.06 -18.06
N PRO A 232 -11.72 11.17 -18.72
CA PRO A 232 -10.64 10.18 -18.77
C PRO A 232 -9.95 10.00 -17.41
N GLU A 233 -9.41 8.81 -17.19
CA GLU A 233 -8.62 8.50 -16.00
C GLU A 233 -7.31 9.31 -16.01
N ARG A 234 -6.87 9.79 -14.85
CA ARG A 234 -5.65 10.61 -14.71
C ARG A 234 -4.71 10.05 -13.68
N LEU A 235 -3.41 10.20 -13.93
CA LEU A 235 -2.35 9.82 -13.01
C LEU A 235 -2.31 10.78 -11.81
N LEU A 236 -2.22 10.25 -10.59
CA LEU A 236 -1.91 11.05 -9.41
C LEU A 236 -0.46 11.54 -9.49
N GLY A 237 0.46 10.62 -9.74
CA GLY A 237 1.88 10.90 -9.90
C GLY A 237 2.63 9.62 -10.21
N ALA A 238 3.87 9.77 -10.68
CA ALA A 238 4.75 8.64 -10.98
C ALA A 238 6.19 8.89 -10.56
N VAL A 239 6.92 7.79 -10.41
CA VAL A 239 8.36 7.77 -10.13
C VAL A 239 9.06 6.80 -11.06
N ARG A 240 10.33 7.07 -11.34
CA ARG A 240 11.33 6.10 -11.79
C ARG A 240 12.28 5.83 -10.64
N ILE A 241 12.58 4.58 -10.36
CA ILE A 241 13.62 4.17 -9.41
C ILE A 241 14.60 3.30 -10.20
N SER A 242 15.89 3.65 -10.20
CA SER A 242 16.90 2.92 -10.96
C SER A 242 18.08 2.52 -10.10
N ASP A 243 18.51 1.26 -10.27
CA ASP A 243 19.75 0.69 -9.72
C ASP A 243 19.91 0.96 -8.21
N LEU A 244 18.79 0.87 -7.47
CA LEU A 244 18.74 1.28 -6.08
C LEU A 244 19.67 0.39 -5.23
N GLN A 245 20.55 1.02 -4.45
CA GLN A 245 21.50 0.30 -3.61
C GLN A 245 20.85 -0.01 -2.25
N PRO A 246 20.67 -1.28 -1.83
CA PRO A 246 20.08 -1.61 -0.53
C PRO A 246 20.80 -0.93 0.64
N ASP A 247 22.13 -0.86 0.58
CA ASP A 247 22.94 -0.25 1.64
C ASP A 247 22.80 1.28 1.73
N SER A 248 22.28 1.93 0.68
CA SER A 248 21.99 3.37 0.69
C SER A 248 20.74 3.74 1.48
N ALA A 249 19.93 2.75 1.89
CA ALA A 249 18.76 2.99 2.73
C ALA A 249 19.18 3.63 4.05
N SER A 250 18.55 4.78 4.36
CA SER A 250 18.76 5.48 5.63
C SER A 250 18.13 4.68 6.76
N LEU A 251 18.83 4.59 7.89
CA LEU A 251 18.27 3.97 9.09
C LEU A 251 17.12 4.85 9.60
N TYR A 252 15.94 4.24 9.75
CA TYR A 252 14.79 4.88 10.37
C TYR A 252 14.68 4.45 11.82
N GLU A 253 14.84 5.40 12.73
CA GLU A 253 14.65 5.18 14.16
C GLU A 253 13.15 5.24 14.46
N LEU A 254 12.57 4.12 14.90
CA LEU A 254 11.15 4.10 15.24
C LEU A 254 10.86 4.96 16.48
N PRO A 255 9.72 5.67 16.50
CA PRO A 255 9.25 6.36 17.69
C PRO A 255 9.17 5.42 18.91
N SER A 256 9.60 5.91 20.07
CA SER A 256 9.81 5.13 21.30
C SER A 256 8.57 4.36 21.81
N GLU A 257 7.36 4.75 21.40
CA GLU A 257 6.11 4.15 21.87
C GLU A 257 5.79 2.79 21.20
N GLU A 258 6.29 2.52 19.99
CA GLU A 258 6.04 1.26 19.28
C GLU A 258 6.93 0.10 19.77
N GLN A 259 8.06 0.41 20.41
CA GLN A 259 8.94 -0.62 21.01
C GLN A 259 8.29 -1.32 22.22
N ALA A 260 7.26 -0.72 22.83
CA ALA A 260 6.54 -1.32 23.96
C ALA A 260 5.50 -2.38 23.51
N GLY A 261 5.03 -2.32 22.26
CA GLY A 261 4.02 -3.24 21.72
C GLY A 261 4.56 -4.64 21.42
N ASP A 262 5.82 -4.74 21.00
CA ASP A 262 6.45 -6.01 20.60
C ASP A 262 7.09 -6.79 21.76
N MET A 263 7.25 -6.17 22.95
CA MET A 263 7.77 -6.83 24.14
C MET A 263 6.76 -7.69 24.92
N GLN A 264 5.49 -7.78 24.50
CA GLN A 264 4.50 -8.66 25.15
C GLN A 264 4.47 -10.09 24.59
N SER A 265 5.21 -10.40 23.52
CA SER A 265 5.23 -11.76 22.94
C SER A 265 6.41 -12.63 23.40
N SER A 266 7.26 -12.14 24.31
CA SER A 266 8.33 -12.97 24.89
C SER A 266 8.48 -12.75 26.40
N LEU A 267 7.62 -13.38 27.20
CA LEU A 267 7.93 -13.64 28.61
C LEU A 267 8.38 -15.09 28.81
N PRO A 268 9.50 -15.34 29.50
CA PRO A 268 10.00 -16.68 29.74
C PRO A 268 9.08 -17.44 30.68
N SER A 269 8.79 -18.70 30.33
CA SER A 269 8.01 -19.66 31.11
C SER A 269 8.69 -19.96 32.46
N ARG A 270 8.51 -19.10 33.48
CA ARG A 270 9.02 -19.33 34.86
C ARG A 270 8.47 -18.39 35.95
N LEU A 271 7.30 -17.76 35.77
CA LEU A 271 6.70 -16.85 36.77
C LEU A 271 5.25 -17.16 37.14
N TRP A 272 4.79 -18.41 37.00
CA TRP A 272 3.55 -18.90 37.61
C TRP A 272 3.83 -20.00 38.64
N LYS A 273 4.42 -19.61 39.77
CA LYS A 273 4.25 -20.28 41.06
C LYS A 273 4.32 -19.20 42.14
N SER A 274 3.33 -19.23 43.04
CA SER A 274 3.08 -18.26 44.12
C SER A 274 2.30 -17.02 43.68
N ILE A 275 0.98 -17.13 43.68
CA ILE A 275 0.08 -16.45 44.64
C ILE A 275 -1.19 -17.32 44.67
N GLY A 276 -1.24 -18.20 45.65
CA GLY A 276 -2.46 -18.86 46.08
C GLY A 276 -2.54 -18.60 47.57
N GLU A 277 -3.44 -17.72 47.99
CA GLU A 277 -4.07 -17.69 49.30
C GLU A 277 -5.08 -16.53 49.33
N GLY A 278 -6.35 -16.84 49.57
CA GLY A 278 -7.27 -15.86 50.15
C GLY A 278 -8.47 -15.40 49.34
N PHE A 279 -9.19 -16.28 48.64
CA PHE A 279 -10.63 -16.07 48.40
C PHE A 279 -11.39 -17.40 48.38
N SER A 280 -11.66 -17.90 49.58
CA SER A 280 -12.75 -18.86 49.83
C SER A 280 -13.48 -18.41 51.08
N GLN A 281 -14.60 -17.71 50.92
CA GLN A 281 -15.82 -17.85 51.72
C GLN A 281 -16.92 -16.90 51.21
N LEU A 282 -18.14 -17.42 51.24
CA LEU A 282 -19.46 -16.85 50.87
C LEU A 282 -19.87 -17.15 49.41
N LEU A 283 -20.85 -18.00 49.06
CA LEU A 283 -21.90 -18.77 49.75
C LEU A 283 -22.35 -19.91 48.78
N HIS A 284 -22.60 -21.12 49.30
CA HIS A 284 -23.48 -22.18 48.72
C HIS A 284 -24.76 -22.25 49.59
N PRO A 285 -25.87 -22.98 49.27
CA PRO A 285 -26.04 -24.18 48.42
C PRO A 285 -27.30 -24.08 47.50
N GLY A 286 -27.79 -25.06 46.72
CA GLY A 286 -27.61 -26.50 46.64
C GLY A 286 -28.51 -27.06 45.52
N SER A 287 -28.35 -28.35 45.27
CA SER A 287 -28.82 -29.15 44.14
C SER A 287 -30.19 -29.83 44.30
N GLN A 288 -30.80 -30.12 43.13
CA GLN A 288 -31.63 -31.28 42.74
C GLN A 288 -33.08 -31.44 43.23
N ASP A 289 -33.96 -31.78 42.27
CA ASP A 289 -34.94 -32.90 42.23
C ASP A 289 -36.08 -32.57 41.23
N THR A 290 -36.72 -33.44 40.43
CA THR A 290 -36.76 -34.91 40.26
C THR A 290 -37.57 -35.26 39.00
N ALA A 291 -37.28 -36.45 38.44
CA ALA A 291 -38.20 -37.45 37.88
C ALA A 291 -38.96 -37.22 36.53
N GLY A 292 -38.85 -38.23 35.65
CA GLY A 292 -39.88 -38.54 34.65
C GLY A 292 -39.44 -39.28 33.38
N MET A 293 -39.15 -40.58 33.48
CA MET A 293 -39.25 -41.56 32.38
C MET A 293 -40.12 -42.72 32.89
N PRO A 294 -40.94 -43.37 32.03
CA PRO A 294 -40.55 -44.69 31.49
C PRO A 294 -40.73 -44.79 29.95
N VAL A 295 -39.85 -45.47 29.20
CA VAL A 295 -39.87 -46.92 28.82
C VAL A 295 -41.14 -47.25 27.99
N GLU A 296 -41.14 -47.73 26.74
CA GLU A 296 -40.46 -48.86 26.09
C GLU A 296 -40.80 -48.83 24.58
N GLY A 297 -40.00 -49.42 23.68
CA GLY A 297 -40.41 -49.56 22.27
C GLY A 297 -39.36 -49.99 21.25
N ASN A 298 -38.93 -51.25 21.34
CA ASN A 298 -38.12 -52.06 20.43
C ASN A 298 -38.17 -51.75 18.91
N GLY A 299 -37.03 -51.87 18.20
CA GLY A 299 -36.99 -51.90 16.74
C GLY A 299 -35.58 -52.06 16.14
N ASN A 300 -35.09 -53.29 16.11
CA ASN A 300 -33.80 -53.74 15.57
C ASN A 300 -33.78 -53.69 14.02
N GLY A 301 -32.63 -53.39 13.38
CA GLY A 301 -32.50 -53.51 11.93
C GLY A 301 -31.20 -52.97 11.32
N ASN A 302 -30.12 -53.74 11.45
CA ASN A 302 -28.85 -53.54 10.76
C ASN A 302 -28.90 -54.22 9.37
N HIS A 303 -28.53 -53.56 8.26
CA HIS A 303 -27.86 -54.22 7.12
C HIS A 303 -27.21 -53.26 6.12
N GLN A 304 -26.05 -53.73 5.64
CA GLN A 304 -25.08 -53.11 4.74
C GLN A 304 -25.53 -53.10 3.27
N GLY A 305 -24.92 -52.20 2.47
CA GLY A 305 -24.34 -52.62 1.19
C GLY A 305 -24.54 -51.72 -0.03
N LYS A 306 -23.39 -51.25 -0.55
CA LYS A 306 -23.00 -51.04 -1.96
C LYS A 306 -23.25 -49.70 -2.67
N ASP A 307 -22.12 -49.03 -2.93
CA ASP A 307 -21.55 -48.64 -4.23
C ASP A 307 -22.46 -48.16 -5.37
N SER A 308 -22.24 -46.92 -5.81
CA SER A 308 -21.98 -46.64 -7.23
C SER A 308 -21.25 -45.30 -7.41
N LYS A 309 -20.17 -45.35 -8.20
CA LYS A 309 -19.50 -44.22 -8.83
C LYS A 309 -20.41 -43.61 -9.89
N THR A 310 -20.34 -42.30 -10.06
CA THR A 310 -20.66 -41.65 -11.33
C THR A 310 -19.59 -40.60 -11.61
N GLU A 311 -18.84 -40.84 -12.69
CA GLU A 311 -18.04 -39.86 -13.41
C GLU A 311 -19.00 -38.97 -14.21
N GLU A 312 -18.73 -37.66 -14.27
CA GLU A 312 -19.29 -36.82 -15.32
C GLU A 312 -18.18 -35.88 -15.81
N SER A 313 -17.82 -36.08 -17.07
CA SER A 313 -16.90 -35.36 -17.93
C SER A 313 -17.66 -34.32 -18.76
N SER A 314 -16.89 -33.43 -19.41
CA SER A 314 -17.24 -32.48 -20.49
C SER A 314 -17.25 -31.01 -19.99
N ASP A 315 -16.61 -30.02 -20.61
CA ASP A 315 -16.18 -29.83 -22.00
C ASP A 315 -14.90 -28.95 -22.07
N GLU A 316 -13.97 -29.32 -22.95
CA GLU A 316 -12.94 -28.45 -23.57
C GLU A 316 -13.43 -28.04 -24.98
N ASP A 317 -12.75 -27.07 -25.60
CA ASP A 317 -12.93 -26.44 -26.94
C ASP A 317 -13.82 -25.17 -26.89
N ASP A 318 -13.49 -23.99 -27.42
CA ASP A 318 -12.41 -23.46 -28.27
C ASP A 318 -12.48 -21.93 -28.15
N PHE A 319 -11.38 -21.18 -28.23
CA PHE A 319 -11.34 -19.87 -28.90
C PHE A 319 -9.89 -19.47 -29.20
N GLU A 320 -9.47 -19.79 -30.43
CA GLU A 320 -8.38 -19.15 -31.15
C GLU A 320 -8.79 -17.74 -31.63
N ASP A 321 -7.75 -16.90 -31.81
CA ASP A 321 -7.62 -15.75 -32.71
C ASP A 321 -8.41 -14.44 -32.46
N ALA A 322 -7.65 -13.39 -32.15
CA ALA A 322 -7.48 -12.26 -33.08
C ALA A 322 -6.33 -11.32 -32.63
N GLU A 323 -5.15 -11.50 -33.24
CA GLU A 323 -4.17 -10.42 -33.45
C GLU A 323 -4.64 -9.53 -34.61
N ASN A 324 -4.75 -8.23 -34.35
CA ASN A 324 -4.33 -7.12 -35.24
C ASN A 324 -4.47 -5.77 -34.53
#